data_AF-A0A851VFF3-F1
#
_entry.id   AF-A0A851VFF3-F1
#
_cell.length_a   1.000
_cell.length_b   1.000
_cell.length_c   1.000
_cell.angle_alpha   90.00
_cell.angle_beta   90.00
_cell.angle_gamma   90.00
#
_symmetry.space_group_name_H-M   'P 1'
#
loop_
_entity.id
_entity.type
_entity.pdbx_description
1 polymer ?
#
loop_
_entity_poly.entity_id
_entity_poly.type
_entity_poly.pdbx_seq_one_letter_code
_entity_poly.pdbx_strand_id
1 'polypeptide(L)'
;AEQQYFEVEKRLAQSQERLVNETQECQTLREELKKLHEQLKVLNEKNKELEAAQDRNAAVQSQLSREKEELEAEKRDLVRTTERRSQEVEHLNEDVKRLNEKLTEANTEKAKLQLKLDELQTSDVSMKYREKRLEQEKELLQNQNSWLNAELKAKTDELLHTAREKGNEILELKCSLENKKEEVSRMEEQVNSLKQSNENLQKHVEELLNKLKEAKEQQASMEERFHNELNAHIKLSNLYKVSLLIPLQLYCLPDLILANKAAQEHLAEVEESKAAMEKELREKISKLEKELENANDLLSATKRKGAILSEEELAAMSPTAAAVAKVVKPGMKLTELYNAYVETQDQLHMEKLENKRINKYLDEIVQEVEAKAPILKRQREEFERSQKAVASLSAKLEQAMKEIHRLQDSADQANKHASFFERESQRLEVRVKDLSQQICVLLMELEEARGNHVIRDEAVSSADISSSSEVITQHLVSYRNIQELQQQNQRLLVALRELGEAREKEEQETTSSK
;
A
#
# COMPACT_ATOMS: atom_id res chain seq x y z
N ALA A 1 -125.36 -151.96 -14.21
CA ALA A 1 -124.34 -152.26 -13.20
C ALA A 1 -122.92 -151.93 -13.68
N GLU A 2 -122.56 -152.11 -14.97
CA GLU A 2 -121.21 -151.76 -15.46
C GLU A 2 -121.03 -150.29 -15.91
N GLN A 3 -122.07 -149.63 -16.45
CA GLN A 3 -121.97 -148.23 -16.92
C GLN A 3 -121.79 -147.20 -15.78
N GLN A 4 -122.38 -147.45 -14.61
CA GLN A 4 -122.27 -146.55 -13.46
C GLN A 4 -120.89 -146.64 -12.76
N TYR A 5 -120.26 -147.82 -12.76
CA TYR A 5 -118.90 -147.97 -12.23
C TYR A 5 -117.87 -147.27 -13.12
N PHE A 6 -118.01 -147.37 -14.44
CA PHE A 6 -117.15 -146.68 -15.39
C PHE A 6 -117.29 -145.14 -15.30
N GLU A 7 -118.49 -144.63 -15.05
CA GLU A 7 -118.71 -143.19 -14.81
C GLU A 7 -118.08 -142.70 -13.49
N VAL A 8 -118.13 -143.50 -12.42
CA VAL A 8 -117.52 -143.16 -11.14
C VAL A 8 -115.99 -143.27 -11.22
N GLU A 9 -115.44 -144.29 -11.86
CA GLU A 9 -113.99 -144.39 -12.13
C GLU A 9 -113.50 -143.25 -13.03
N LYS A 10 -114.26 -142.87 -14.06
CA LYS A 10 -113.93 -141.73 -14.91
C LYS A 10 -113.98 -140.40 -14.14
N ARG A 11 -114.95 -140.22 -13.24
CA ARG A 11 -115.02 -139.04 -12.35
C ARG A 11 -113.89 -139.04 -11.31
N LEU A 12 -113.52 -140.20 -10.79
CA LEU A 12 -112.42 -140.35 -9.84
C LEU A 12 -111.08 -140.04 -10.53
N ALA A 13 -110.82 -140.65 -11.69
CA ALA A 13 -109.64 -140.37 -12.50
C ALA A 13 -109.57 -138.90 -12.91
N GLN A 14 -110.68 -138.29 -13.32
CA GLN A 14 -110.75 -136.84 -13.60
C GLN A 14 -110.50 -135.99 -12.33
N SER A 15 -110.98 -136.40 -11.17
CA SER A 15 -110.72 -135.69 -9.90
C SER A 15 -109.26 -135.84 -9.47
N GLN A 16 -108.65 -137.00 -9.73
CA GLN A 16 -107.28 -137.32 -9.37
C GLN A 16 -106.31 -136.62 -10.31
N GLU A 17 -106.63 -136.54 -11.61
CA GLU A 17 -105.94 -135.72 -12.60
C GLU A 17 -106.04 -134.23 -12.27
N ARG A 18 -107.23 -133.73 -11.87
CA ARG A 18 -107.37 -132.34 -11.38
C ARG A 18 -106.56 -132.09 -10.12
N LEU A 19 -106.57 -133.00 -9.14
CA LEU A 19 -105.81 -132.84 -7.90
C LEU A 19 -104.30 -132.85 -8.17
N VAL A 20 -103.83 -133.71 -9.09
CA VAL A 20 -102.43 -133.73 -9.53
C VAL A 20 -102.07 -132.43 -10.26
N ASN A 21 -102.93 -131.94 -11.14
CA ASN A 21 -102.72 -130.66 -11.84
C ASN A 21 -102.71 -129.48 -10.84
N GLU A 22 -103.67 -129.39 -9.92
CA GLU A 22 -103.71 -128.36 -8.87
C GLU A 22 -102.51 -128.47 -7.92
N THR A 23 -102.03 -129.68 -7.62
CA THR A 23 -100.83 -129.89 -6.81
C THR A 23 -99.57 -129.48 -7.56
N GLN A 24 -99.48 -129.75 -8.86
CA GLN A 24 -98.41 -129.28 -9.73
C GLN A 24 -98.45 -127.75 -9.85
N GLU A 25 -99.61 -127.14 -10.03
CA GLU A 25 -99.81 -125.69 -10.03
C GLU A 25 -99.44 -125.06 -8.67
N CYS A 26 -99.80 -125.69 -7.56
CA CYS A 26 -99.36 -125.24 -6.24
C CYS A 26 -97.84 -125.37 -6.04
N GLN A 27 -97.21 -126.39 -6.64
CA GLN A 27 -95.76 -126.56 -6.60
C GLN A 27 -95.06 -125.50 -7.47
N THR A 28 -95.54 -125.25 -8.70
CA THR A 28 -95.00 -124.20 -9.57
C THR A 28 -95.16 -122.82 -8.94
N LEU A 29 -96.34 -122.50 -8.38
CA LEU A 29 -96.58 -121.24 -7.67
C LEU A 29 -95.69 -121.10 -6.42
N ARG A 30 -95.44 -122.19 -5.68
CA ARG A 30 -94.49 -122.17 -4.54
C ARG A 30 -93.05 -121.92 -5.00
N GLU A 31 -92.64 -122.52 -6.11
CA GLU A 31 -91.33 -122.28 -6.71
C GLU A 31 -91.20 -120.85 -7.24
N GLU A 32 -92.24 -120.30 -7.85
CA GLU A 32 -92.32 -118.91 -8.29
C GLU A 32 -92.28 -117.95 -7.10
N LEU A 33 -93.04 -118.20 -6.03
CA LEU A 33 -92.99 -117.40 -4.79
C LEU A 33 -91.60 -117.44 -4.15
N LYS A 34 -90.93 -118.59 -4.15
CA LYS A 34 -89.53 -118.69 -3.70
C LYS A 34 -88.59 -117.88 -4.58
N LYS A 35 -88.72 -117.96 -5.90
CA LYS A 35 -87.92 -117.16 -6.85
C LYS A 35 -88.15 -115.66 -6.66
N LEU A 36 -89.41 -115.22 -6.52
CA LEU A 36 -89.75 -113.83 -6.23
C LEU A 36 -89.21 -113.37 -4.87
N HIS A 37 -89.27 -114.23 -3.84
CA HIS A 37 -88.72 -113.90 -2.53
C HIS A 37 -87.20 -113.73 -2.57
N GLU A 38 -86.49 -114.61 -3.28
CA GLU A 38 -85.04 -114.50 -3.47
C GLU A 38 -84.69 -113.23 -4.28
N GLN A 39 -85.46 -112.93 -5.32
CA GLN A 39 -85.31 -111.69 -6.10
C GLN A 39 -85.56 -110.44 -5.25
N LEU A 40 -86.59 -110.43 -4.41
CA LEU A 40 -86.86 -109.34 -3.47
C LEU A 40 -85.74 -109.18 -2.45
N LYS A 41 -85.17 -110.27 -1.95
CA LYS A 41 -84.04 -110.24 -1.04
C LYS A 41 -82.80 -109.63 -1.70
N VAL A 42 -82.46 -110.08 -2.91
CA VAL A 42 -81.35 -109.53 -3.71
C VAL A 42 -81.59 -108.06 -4.04
N LEU A 43 -82.81 -107.66 -4.40
CA LEU A 43 -83.16 -106.25 -4.64
C LEU A 43 -83.03 -105.41 -3.38
N ASN A 44 -83.43 -105.93 -2.22
CA ASN A 44 -83.32 -105.23 -0.95
C ASN A 44 -81.85 -105.07 -0.51
N GLU A 45 -81.03 -106.09 -0.71
CA GLU A 45 -79.58 -106.02 -0.52
C GLU A 45 -78.94 -104.98 -1.44
N LYS A 46 -79.29 -104.99 -2.74
CA LYS A 46 -78.83 -103.97 -3.70
C LYS A 46 -79.28 -102.55 -3.34
N ASN A 47 -80.52 -102.37 -2.85
CA ASN A 47 -81.00 -101.07 -2.40
C ASN A 47 -80.20 -100.56 -1.20
N LYS A 48 -79.90 -101.42 -0.22
CA LYS A 48 -79.04 -101.07 0.91
C LYS A 48 -77.62 -100.72 0.47
N GLU A 49 -77.07 -101.43 -0.50
CA GLU A 49 -75.76 -101.10 -1.09
C GLU A 49 -75.78 -99.76 -1.82
N LEU A 50 -76.84 -99.46 -2.56
CA LEU A 50 -77.03 -98.18 -3.24
C LEU A 50 -77.22 -97.02 -2.23
N GLU A 51 -77.99 -97.22 -1.17
CA GLU A 51 -78.14 -96.23 -0.08
C GLU A 51 -76.78 -95.96 0.59
N ALA A 52 -76.04 -97.01 0.95
CA ALA A 52 -74.70 -96.86 1.52
C ALA A 52 -73.72 -96.19 0.54
N ALA A 53 -73.82 -96.47 -0.76
CA ALA A 53 -73.02 -95.80 -1.78
C ALA A 53 -73.42 -94.33 -1.94
N GLN A 54 -74.71 -94.01 -1.86
CA GLN A 54 -75.23 -92.65 -1.91
C GLN A 54 -74.77 -91.83 -0.70
N ASP A 55 -74.81 -92.40 0.51
CA ASP A 55 -74.32 -91.75 1.72
C ASP A 55 -72.81 -91.49 1.65
N ARG A 56 -72.03 -92.48 1.18
CA ARG A 56 -70.60 -92.29 0.93
C ARG A 56 -70.33 -91.20 -0.10
N ASN A 57 -71.08 -91.17 -1.19
CA ASN A 57 -70.91 -90.16 -2.23
C ASN A 57 -71.28 -88.75 -1.72
N ALA A 58 -72.34 -88.63 -0.92
CA ALA A 58 -72.72 -87.38 -0.27
C ALA A 58 -71.65 -86.89 0.71
N ALA A 59 -71.03 -87.81 1.48
CA ALA A 59 -69.92 -87.48 2.37
C ALA A 59 -68.69 -87.00 1.59
N VAL A 60 -68.31 -87.70 0.51
CA VAL A 60 -67.19 -87.31 -0.37
C VAL A 60 -67.48 -85.95 -1.04
N GLN A 61 -68.71 -85.72 -1.51
CA GLN A 61 -69.10 -84.45 -2.10
C GLN A 61 -69.03 -83.30 -1.10
N SER A 62 -69.48 -83.52 0.14
CA SER A 62 -69.37 -82.52 1.21
C SER A 62 -67.92 -82.23 1.57
N GLN A 63 -67.06 -83.24 1.62
CA GLN A 63 -65.62 -83.07 1.86
C GLN A 63 -64.96 -82.28 0.73
N LEU A 64 -65.20 -82.67 -0.53
CA LEU A 64 -64.66 -81.98 -1.70
C LEU A 64 -65.11 -80.51 -1.76
N SER A 65 -66.36 -80.22 -1.38
CA SER A 65 -66.86 -78.85 -1.27
C SER A 65 -66.11 -78.04 -0.21
N ARG A 66 -65.82 -78.61 0.96
CA ARG A 66 -65.03 -77.93 2.00
C ARG A 66 -63.60 -77.67 1.55
N GLU A 67 -62.93 -78.69 1.01
CA GLU A 67 -61.56 -78.56 0.47
C GLU A 67 -61.51 -77.49 -0.64
N LYS A 68 -62.52 -77.42 -1.50
CA LYS A 68 -62.64 -76.37 -2.52
C LYS A 68 -62.77 -74.98 -1.89
N GLU A 69 -63.62 -74.81 -0.88
CA GLU A 69 -63.80 -73.53 -0.19
C GLU A 69 -62.50 -73.08 0.53
N GLU A 70 -61.78 -74.02 1.13
CA GLU A 70 -60.47 -73.79 1.76
C GLU A 70 -59.42 -73.36 0.72
N LEU A 71 -59.28 -74.09 -0.39
CA LEU A 71 -58.39 -73.73 -1.49
C LEU A 71 -58.74 -72.38 -2.12
N GLU A 72 -60.03 -72.06 -2.24
CA GLU A 72 -60.48 -70.75 -2.71
C GLU A 72 -60.14 -69.63 -1.73
N ALA A 73 -60.20 -69.89 -0.41
CA ALA A 73 -59.76 -68.95 0.61
C ALA A 73 -58.25 -68.71 0.56
N GLU A 74 -57.45 -69.78 0.51
CA GLU A 74 -56.00 -69.70 0.35
C GLU A 74 -55.61 -68.96 -0.92
N LYS A 75 -56.28 -69.24 -2.05
CA LYS A 75 -56.05 -68.52 -3.30
C LYS A 75 -56.31 -67.02 -3.16
N ARG A 76 -57.39 -66.62 -2.47
CA ARG A 76 -57.71 -65.20 -2.22
C ARG A 76 -56.62 -64.53 -1.38
N ASP A 77 -56.11 -65.21 -0.36
CA ASP A 77 -55.06 -64.66 0.51
C ASP A 77 -53.69 -64.59 -0.19
N LEU A 78 -53.37 -65.59 -1.03
CA LEU A 78 -52.18 -65.55 -1.89
C LEU A 78 -52.25 -64.42 -2.93
N VAL A 79 -53.42 -64.15 -3.50
CA VAL A 79 -53.61 -63.00 -4.42
C VAL A 79 -53.40 -61.69 -3.67
N ARG A 80 -54.04 -61.50 -2.51
CA ARG A 80 -53.85 -60.28 -1.70
C ARG A 80 -52.41 -60.03 -1.29
N THR A 81 -51.70 -61.08 -0.89
CA THR A 81 -50.27 -60.98 -0.52
C THR A 81 -49.39 -60.69 -1.72
N THR A 82 -49.72 -61.23 -2.90
CA THR A 82 -49.03 -60.93 -4.16
C THR A 82 -49.27 -59.49 -4.59
N GLU A 83 -50.51 -59.00 -4.52
CA GLU A 83 -50.86 -57.61 -4.83
C GLU A 83 -50.13 -56.63 -3.91
N ARG A 84 -50.10 -56.89 -2.59
CA ARG A 84 -49.33 -56.08 -1.63
C ARG A 84 -47.84 -56.05 -1.97
N ARG A 85 -47.24 -57.20 -2.26
CA ARG A 85 -45.82 -57.27 -2.66
C ARG A 85 -45.55 -56.56 -3.98
N SER A 86 -46.48 -56.62 -4.94
CA SER A 86 -46.37 -55.90 -6.22
C SER A 86 -46.34 -54.38 -5.99
N GLN A 87 -47.24 -53.86 -5.13
CA GLN A 87 -47.26 -52.45 -4.77
C GLN A 87 -45.97 -52.02 -4.05
N GLU A 88 -45.45 -52.85 -3.13
CA GLU A 88 -44.16 -52.58 -2.48
C GLU A 88 -43.01 -52.52 -3.48
N VAL A 89 -42.98 -53.41 -4.47
CA VAL A 89 -41.99 -53.40 -5.55
C VAL A 89 -42.14 -52.16 -6.43
N GLU A 90 -43.36 -51.72 -6.73
CA GLU A 90 -43.61 -50.49 -7.47
C GLU A 90 -43.10 -49.26 -6.72
N HIS A 91 -43.43 -49.14 -5.42
CA HIS A 91 -42.93 -48.05 -4.57
C HIS A 91 -41.40 -48.04 -4.47
N LEU A 92 -40.79 -49.20 -4.24
CA LEU A 92 -39.32 -49.30 -4.21
C LEU A 92 -38.70 -48.93 -5.56
N ASN A 93 -39.32 -49.30 -6.69
CA ASN A 93 -38.85 -48.89 -8.00
C ASN A 93 -38.98 -47.37 -8.23
N GLU A 94 -40.04 -46.73 -7.73
CA GLU A 94 -40.18 -45.27 -7.76
C GLU A 94 -39.10 -44.57 -6.93
N ASP A 95 -38.81 -45.08 -5.73
CA ASP A 95 -37.75 -44.53 -4.89
C ASP A 95 -36.37 -44.71 -5.51
N VAL A 96 -36.09 -45.87 -6.12
CA VAL A 96 -34.86 -46.10 -6.87
C VAL A 96 -34.74 -45.15 -8.05
N LYS A 97 -35.83 -44.88 -8.79
CA LYS A 97 -35.83 -43.88 -9.88
C LYS A 97 -35.52 -42.48 -9.35
N ARG A 98 -36.18 -42.05 -8.27
CA ARG A 98 -35.94 -40.75 -7.64
C ARG A 98 -34.51 -40.60 -7.13
N LEU A 99 -33.95 -41.66 -6.53
CA LEU A 99 -32.56 -41.66 -6.08
C LEU A 99 -31.58 -41.60 -7.26
N ASN A 100 -31.87 -42.31 -8.36
CA ASN A 100 -31.08 -42.22 -9.58
C ASN A 100 -31.13 -40.83 -10.22
N GLU A 101 -32.30 -40.19 -10.28
CA GLU A 101 -32.44 -38.81 -10.76
C GLU A 101 -31.63 -37.83 -9.91
N LYS A 102 -31.71 -37.93 -8.58
CA LYS A 102 -30.88 -37.11 -7.68
C LYS A 102 -29.38 -37.37 -7.88
N LEU A 103 -29.00 -38.62 -8.12
CA LEU A 103 -27.61 -39.00 -8.39
C LEU A 103 -27.12 -38.42 -9.72
N THR A 104 -27.92 -38.46 -10.78
CA THR A 104 -27.55 -37.88 -12.07
C THR A 104 -27.48 -36.35 -11.98
N GLU A 105 -28.43 -35.70 -11.32
CA GLU A 105 -28.39 -34.25 -11.06
C GLU A 105 -27.13 -33.85 -10.29
N ALA A 106 -26.83 -34.51 -9.18
CA ALA A 106 -25.62 -34.26 -8.39
C ALA A 106 -24.34 -34.49 -9.23
N ASN A 107 -24.30 -35.52 -10.07
CA ASN A 107 -23.19 -35.75 -10.98
C ASN A 107 -23.06 -34.66 -12.05
N THR A 108 -24.17 -34.14 -12.58
CA THR A 108 -24.14 -33.03 -13.55
C THR A 108 -23.63 -31.75 -12.91
N GLU A 109 -24.06 -31.43 -11.69
CA GLU A 109 -23.56 -30.27 -10.95
C GLU A 109 -22.09 -30.43 -10.58
N LYS A 110 -21.67 -31.63 -10.16
CA LYS A 110 -20.25 -31.94 -9.94
C LYS A 110 -19.42 -31.69 -11.21
N ALA A 111 -19.90 -32.13 -12.37
CA ALA A 111 -19.22 -31.88 -13.64
C ALA A 111 -19.14 -30.39 -14.00
N LYS A 112 -20.21 -29.62 -13.78
CA LYS A 112 -20.21 -28.15 -13.98
C LYS A 112 -19.23 -27.45 -13.03
N LEU A 113 -19.18 -27.86 -11.77
CA LEU A 113 -18.24 -27.31 -10.80
C LEU A 113 -16.79 -27.66 -11.15
N GLN A 114 -16.54 -28.87 -11.66
CA GLN A 114 -15.22 -29.27 -12.15
C GLN A 114 -14.78 -28.40 -13.33
N LEU A 115 -15.65 -28.17 -14.32
CA LEU A 115 -15.33 -27.29 -15.45
C LEU A 115 -15.00 -25.86 -15.00
N LYS A 116 -15.78 -25.30 -14.06
CA LYS A 116 -15.49 -23.98 -13.47
C LYS A 116 -14.16 -23.97 -12.72
N LEU A 117 -13.82 -25.05 -12.03
CA LEU A 117 -12.53 -25.17 -11.34
C LEU A 117 -11.37 -25.14 -12.35
N ASP A 118 -11.49 -25.89 -13.45
CA ASP A 118 -10.47 -25.95 -14.50
C ASP A 118 -10.33 -24.58 -15.23
N GLU A 119 -11.46 -23.89 -15.49
CA GLU A 119 -11.47 -22.51 -16.03
C GLU A 119 -10.78 -21.51 -15.09
N LEU A 120 -11.04 -21.59 -13.78
CA LEU A 120 -10.38 -20.75 -12.79
C LEU A 120 -8.88 -21.06 -12.67
N GLN A 121 -8.49 -22.34 -12.74
CA GLN A 121 -7.09 -22.75 -12.72
C GLN A 121 -6.32 -22.24 -13.95
N THR A 122 -6.91 -22.35 -15.15
CA THR A 122 -6.29 -21.80 -16.36
C THR A 122 -6.18 -20.27 -16.32
N SER A 123 -7.19 -19.59 -15.77
CA SER A 123 -7.15 -18.15 -15.53
C SER A 123 -6.05 -17.76 -14.52
N ASP A 124 -5.93 -18.47 -13.39
CA ASP A 124 -4.90 -18.27 -12.37
C ASP A 124 -3.48 -18.40 -12.95
N VAL A 125 -3.26 -19.45 -13.75
CA VAL A 125 -1.98 -19.64 -14.47
C VAL A 125 -1.70 -18.46 -15.41
N SER A 126 -2.69 -18.01 -16.17
CA SER A 126 -2.53 -16.86 -17.08
C SER A 126 -2.21 -15.56 -16.33
N MET A 127 -2.84 -15.34 -15.18
CA MET A 127 -2.59 -14.18 -14.32
C MET A 127 -1.21 -14.23 -13.70
N LYS A 128 -0.75 -15.39 -13.22
CA LYS A 128 0.62 -15.58 -12.71
C LYS A 128 1.69 -15.30 -13.77
N TYR A 129 1.47 -15.71 -15.03
CA TYR A 129 2.37 -15.35 -16.12
C TYR A 129 2.38 -13.84 -16.39
N ARG A 130 1.20 -13.19 -16.35
CA ARG A 130 1.09 -11.74 -16.52
C ARG A 130 1.76 -10.98 -15.39
N GLU A 131 1.59 -11.43 -14.14
CA GLU A 131 2.22 -10.88 -12.95
C GLU A 131 3.74 -11.00 -13.05
N LYS A 132 4.27 -12.19 -13.37
CA LYS A 132 5.72 -12.38 -13.54
C LYS A 132 6.31 -11.49 -14.64
N ARG A 133 5.57 -11.29 -15.75
CA ARG A 133 5.99 -10.37 -16.82
C ARG A 133 6.04 -8.93 -16.34
N LEU A 134 5.02 -8.47 -15.61
CA LEU A 134 4.98 -7.11 -15.07
C LEU A 134 6.05 -6.87 -14.00
N GLU A 135 6.35 -7.88 -13.17
CA GLU A 135 7.43 -7.78 -12.18
C GLU A 135 8.79 -7.67 -12.86
N GLN A 136 9.04 -8.44 -13.94
CA GLN A 136 10.25 -8.30 -14.76
C GLN A 136 10.36 -6.91 -15.41
N GLU A 137 9.26 -6.37 -15.94
CA GLU A 137 9.23 -5.01 -16.51
C GLU A 137 9.52 -3.94 -15.46
N LYS A 138 8.93 -4.08 -14.27
CA LYS A 138 9.19 -3.21 -13.12
C LYS A 138 10.64 -3.26 -12.68
N GLU A 139 11.24 -4.46 -12.58
CA GLU A 139 12.66 -4.62 -12.23
C GLU A 139 13.57 -3.96 -13.28
N LEU A 140 13.29 -4.14 -14.57
CA LEU A 140 14.03 -3.48 -15.65
C LEU A 140 13.92 -1.95 -15.57
N LEU A 141 12.72 -1.40 -15.35
CA LEU A 141 12.52 0.05 -15.18
C LEU A 141 13.19 0.60 -13.92
N GLN A 142 13.20 -0.18 -12.83
CA GLN A 142 13.88 0.20 -11.59
C GLN A 142 15.40 0.21 -11.79
N ASN A 143 15.95 -0.79 -12.48
CA ASN A 143 17.36 -0.84 -12.86
C ASN A 143 17.76 0.32 -13.78
N GLN A 144 16.93 0.64 -14.78
CA GLN A 144 17.13 1.80 -15.65
C GLN A 144 17.11 3.12 -14.88
N ASN A 145 16.15 3.30 -13.96
CA ASN A 145 16.12 4.49 -13.11
C ASN A 145 17.33 4.58 -12.18
N SER A 146 17.76 3.46 -11.59
CA SER A 146 18.97 3.44 -10.77
C SER A 146 20.21 3.82 -11.58
N TRP A 147 20.33 3.30 -12.80
CA TRP A 147 21.43 3.63 -13.69
C TRP A 147 21.41 5.10 -14.13
N LEU A 148 20.25 5.63 -14.55
CA LEU A 148 20.10 7.04 -14.92
C LEU A 148 20.41 7.98 -13.75
N ASN A 149 19.97 7.64 -12.54
CA ASN A 149 20.29 8.42 -11.34
C ASN A 149 21.78 8.37 -11.00
N ALA A 150 22.43 7.22 -11.16
CA ALA A 150 23.87 7.09 -10.96
C ALA A 150 24.66 7.92 -11.99
N GLU A 151 24.28 7.87 -13.26
CA GLU A 151 24.90 8.67 -14.33
C GLU A 151 24.67 10.17 -14.11
N LEU A 152 23.46 10.57 -13.75
CA LEU A 152 23.14 11.97 -13.43
C LEU A 152 24.00 12.46 -12.25
N LYS A 153 24.16 11.64 -11.21
CA LYS A 153 25.01 11.97 -10.06
C LYS A 153 26.47 12.09 -10.48
N ALA A 154 26.98 11.14 -11.26
CA ALA A 154 28.35 11.18 -11.78
C ALA A 154 28.60 12.46 -12.60
N LYS A 155 27.69 12.81 -13.52
CA LYS A 155 27.79 14.04 -14.31
C LYS A 155 27.69 15.30 -13.46
N THR A 156 26.86 15.29 -12.43
CA THR A 156 26.75 16.42 -11.48
C THR A 156 28.06 16.58 -10.69
N ASP A 157 28.66 15.48 -10.23
CA ASP A 157 29.93 15.48 -9.52
C ASP A 157 31.09 15.93 -10.43
N GLU A 158 31.13 15.48 -11.69
CA GLU A 158 32.09 15.95 -12.71
C GLU A 158 31.97 17.47 -12.97
N LEU A 159 30.73 17.98 -13.10
CA LEU A 159 30.48 19.41 -13.28
C LEU A 159 30.91 20.23 -12.06
N LEU A 160 30.60 19.75 -10.84
CA LEU A 160 31.04 20.38 -9.61
C LEU A 160 32.57 20.37 -9.48
N HIS A 161 33.22 19.28 -9.88
CA HIS A 161 34.67 19.18 -9.88
C HIS A 161 35.28 20.19 -10.86
N THR A 162 34.81 20.22 -12.10
CA THR A 162 35.25 21.19 -13.12
C THR A 162 35.02 22.62 -12.66
N ALA A 163 33.86 22.92 -12.07
CA ALA A 163 33.55 24.25 -11.54
C ALA A 163 34.51 24.67 -10.42
N ARG A 164 34.89 23.74 -9.53
CA ARG A 164 35.88 24.00 -8.47
C ARG A 164 37.28 24.21 -9.05
N GLU A 165 37.71 23.39 -9.99
CA GLU A 165 39.00 23.53 -10.67
C GLU A 165 39.10 24.88 -11.39
N LYS A 166 38.08 25.24 -12.18
CA LYS A 166 38.02 26.56 -12.83
C LYS A 166 37.93 27.72 -11.85
N GLY A 167 37.20 27.54 -10.74
CA GLY A 167 37.18 28.51 -9.65
C GLY A 167 38.58 28.75 -9.06
N ASN A 168 39.35 27.68 -8.84
CA ASN A 168 40.72 27.75 -8.35
C ASN A 168 41.66 28.41 -9.37
N GLU A 169 41.61 28.01 -10.65
CA GLU A 169 42.38 28.64 -11.72
C GLU A 169 42.11 30.15 -11.80
N ILE A 170 40.83 30.57 -11.70
CA ILE A 170 40.45 31.99 -11.70
C ILE A 170 41.04 32.71 -10.48
N LEU A 171 41.02 32.10 -9.30
CA LEU A 171 41.61 32.68 -8.09
C LEU A 171 43.12 32.84 -8.22
N GLU A 172 43.82 31.80 -8.70
CA GLU A 172 45.27 31.84 -8.96
C GLU A 172 45.64 32.93 -9.96
N LEU A 173 44.91 33.03 -11.08
CA LEU A 173 45.11 34.07 -12.08
C LEU A 173 44.85 35.47 -11.52
N LYS A 174 43.82 35.65 -10.69
CA LYS A 174 43.54 36.92 -10.01
C LYS A 174 44.66 37.30 -9.05
N CYS A 175 45.15 36.37 -8.22
CA CYS A 175 46.27 36.61 -7.33
C CYS A 175 47.55 36.97 -8.09
N SER A 176 47.85 36.24 -9.18
CA SER A 176 49.01 36.53 -10.03
C SER A 176 48.89 37.90 -10.71
N LEU A 177 47.71 38.24 -11.21
CA LEU A 177 47.44 39.55 -11.80
C LEU A 177 47.64 40.67 -10.79
N GLU A 178 47.15 40.50 -9.56
CA GLU A 178 47.31 41.50 -8.50
C GLU A 178 48.78 41.67 -8.11
N ASN A 179 49.51 40.56 -7.92
CA ASN A 179 50.95 40.60 -7.68
C ASN A 179 51.71 41.34 -8.80
N LYS A 180 51.33 41.10 -10.07
CA LYS A 180 51.94 41.79 -11.22
C LYS A 180 51.57 43.26 -11.28
N LYS A 181 50.34 43.65 -10.91
CA LYS A 181 49.96 45.06 -10.77
C LYS A 181 50.77 45.74 -9.68
N GLU A 182 50.92 45.12 -8.51
CA GLU A 182 51.75 45.65 -7.42
C GLU A 182 53.21 45.82 -7.85
N GLU A 183 53.79 44.84 -8.57
CA GLU A 183 55.12 44.95 -9.15
C GLU A 183 55.21 46.14 -10.13
N VAL A 184 54.23 46.31 -11.01
CA VAL A 184 54.18 47.44 -11.96
C VAL A 184 54.09 48.76 -11.22
N SER A 185 53.19 48.91 -10.25
CA SER A 185 53.08 50.13 -9.44
C SER A 185 54.39 50.45 -8.71
N ARG A 186 55.08 49.44 -8.15
CA ARG A 186 56.40 49.63 -7.54
C ARG A 186 57.46 50.08 -8.55
N MET A 187 57.47 49.51 -9.77
CA MET A 187 58.39 49.92 -10.83
C MET A 187 58.06 51.33 -11.34
N GLU A 188 56.78 51.71 -11.43
CA GLU A 188 56.35 53.07 -11.77
C GLU A 188 56.79 54.08 -10.71
N GLU A 189 56.64 53.76 -9.43
CA GLU A 189 57.16 54.57 -8.32
C GLU A 189 58.68 54.74 -8.41
N GLN A 190 59.42 53.64 -8.67
CA GLN A 190 60.87 53.71 -8.89
C GLN A 190 61.23 54.59 -10.08
N VAL A 191 60.56 54.43 -11.22
CA VAL A 191 60.77 55.26 -12.42
C VAL A 191 60.48 56.72 -12.14
N ASN A 192 59.41 57.03 -11.42
CA ASN A 192 59.08 58.40 -11.03
C ASN A 192 60.14 58.98 -10.09
N SER A 193 60.63 58.22 -9.11
CA SER A 193 61.72 58.65 -8.23
C SER A 193 63.02 58.93 -9.00
N LEU A 194 63.37 58.09 -9.97
CA LEU A 194 64.55 58.26 -10.82
C LEU A 194 64.39 59.46 -11.75
N LYS A 195 63.20 59.65 -12.35
CA LYS A 195 62.90 60.86 -13.15
C LYS A 195 63.05 62.12 -12.33
N GLN A 196 62.48 62.15 -11.13
CA GLN A 196 62.56 63.29 -10.22
C GLN A 196 64.03 63.57 -9.79
N SER A 197 64.81 62.52 -9.53
CA SER A 197 66.24 62.65 -9.27
C SER A 197 67.01 63.15 -10.49
N ASN A 198 66.67 62.71 -11.69
CA ASN A 198 67.32 63.13 -12.93
C ASN A 198 66.98 64.60 -13.27
N GLU A 199 65.73 65.03 -13.05
CA GLU A 199 65.31 66.43 -13.14
C GLU A 199 66.09 67.31 -12.14
N ASN A 200 66.27 66.84 -10.90
CA ASN A 200 67.07 67.55 -9.90
C ASN A 200 68.54 67.65 -10.30
N LEU A 201 69.13 66.56 -10.84
CA LEU A 201 70.49 66.57 -11.38
C LEU A 201 70.62 67.50 -12.59
N GLN A 202 69.66 67.52 -13.50
CA GLN A 202 69.63 68.45 -14.64
C GLN A 202 69.57 69.90 -14.16
N LYS A 203 68.69 70.24 -13.22
CA LYS A 203 68.64 71.58 -12.61
C LYS A 203 69.99 71.94 -11.98
N HIS A 204 70.62 71.02 -11.27
CA HIS A 204 71.94 71.27 -10.68
C HIS A 204 73.03 71.49 -11.72
N VAL A 205 73.02 70.74 -12.83
CA VAL A 205 73.94 70.93 -13.96
C VAL A 205 73.69 72.28 -14.63
N GLU A 206 72.42 72.68 -14.84
CA GLU A 206 72.06 74.00 -15.36
C GLU A 206 72.54 75.13 -14.44
N GLU A 207 72.37 74.99 -13.12
CA GLU A 207 72.89 75.93 -12.13
C GLU A 207 74.42 76.05 -12.21
N LEU A 208 75.14 74.92 -12.32
CA LEU A 208 76.60 74.92 -12.46
C LEU A 208 77.04 75.54 -13.79
N LEU A 209 76.34 75.28 -14.89
CA LEU A 209 76.60 75.90 -16.20
C LEU A 209 76.36 77.40 -16.16
N ASN A 210 75.31 77.87 -15.47
CA ASN A 210 75.05 79.29 -15.28
C ASN A 210 76.15 79.94 -14.43
N LYS A 211 76.56 79.33 -13.31
CA LYS A 211 77.70 79.79 -12.52
C LYS A 211 79.00 79.84 -13.34
N LEU A 212 79.23 78.86 -14.20
CA LEU A 212 80.38 78.85 -15.10
C LEU A 212 80.30 79.98 -16.14
N LYS A 213 79.12 80.24 -16.70
CA LYS A 213 78.91 81.39 -17.60
C LYS A 213 79.16 82.70 -16.89
N GLU A 214 78.57 82.90 -15.71
CA GLU A 214 78.78 84.08 -14.87
C GLU A 214 80.28 84.25 -14.54
N ALA A 215 80.97 83.19 -14.16
CA ALA A 215 82.41 83.23 -13.91
C ALA A 215 83.23 83.57 -15.17
N LYS A 216 82.84 83.04 -16.34
CA LYS A 216 83.48 83.38 -17.63
C LYS A 216 83.21 84.82 -18.05
N GLU A 217 82.00 85.35 -17.84
CA GLU A 217 81.68 86.75 -18.08
C GLU A 217 82.43 87.68 -17.13
N GLN A 218 82.52 87.31 -15.84
CA GLN A 218 83.36 88.01 -14.88
C GLN A 218 84.82 87.99 -15.33
N GLN A 219 85.35 86.85 -15.74
CA GLN A 219 86.72 86.73 -16.26
C GLN A 219 86.92 87.56 -17.52
N ALA A 220 86.02 87.49 -18.51
CA ALA A 220 86.08 88.30 -19.72
C ALA A 220 86.03 89.80 -19.41
N SER A 221 85.19 90.22 -18.45
CA SER A 221 85.14 91.61 -17.99
C SER A 221 86.44 92.04 -17.31
N MET A 222 87.08 91.14 -16.56
CA MET A 222 88.38 91.38 -15.94
C MET A 222 89.49 91.43 -16.99
N GLU A 223 89.48 90.55 -17.99
CA GLU A 223 90.40 90.57 -19.13
C GLU A 223 90.23 91.84 -19.97
N GLU A 224 88.99 92.30 -20.21
CA GLU A 224 88.71 93.56 -20.90
C GLU A 224 89.20 94.76 -20.08
N ARG A 225 89.01 94.75 -18.75
CA ARG A 225 89.61 95.75 -17.84
C ARG A 225 91.13 95.73 -17.92
N PHE A 226 91.77 94.56 -17.82
CA PHE A 226 93.22 94.42 -17.97
C PHE A 226 93.71 94.84 -19.36
N HIS A 227 92.96 94.56 -20.42
CA HIS A 227 93.29 95.00 -21.78
C HIS A 227 93.18 96.51 -21.92
N ASN A 228 92.16 97.13 -21.31
CA ASN A 228 91.99 98.58 -21.25
C ASN A 228 93.11 99.24 -20.43
N GLU A 229 93.49 98.66 -19.29
CA GLU A 229 94.65 99.08 -18.49
C GLU A 229 95.96 98.93 -19.27
N LEU A 230 96.15 97.83 -19.98
CA LEU A 230 97.33 97.61 -20.82
C LEU A 230 97.39 98.61 -21.98
N ASN A 231 96.26 98.89 -22.64
CA ASN A 231 96.17 99.92 -23.67
C ASN A 231 96.39 101.32 -23.10
N ALA A 232 95.92 101.61 -21.88
CA ALA A 232 96.27 102.83 -21.18
C ALA A 232 97.77 102.91 -20.91
N HIS A 233 98.41 101.81 -20.47
CA HIS A 233 99.86 101.71 -20.30
C HIS A 233 100.63 101.84 -21.62
N ILE A 234 100.14 101.30 -22.74
CA ILE A 234 100.75 101.47 -24.06
C ILE A 234 100.60 102.92 -24.55
N LYS A 235 99.45 103.57 -24.32
CA LYS A 235 99.24 104.99 -24.63
C LYS A 235 100.13 105.89 -23.77
N LEU A 236 100.27 105.59 -22.48
CA LEU A 236 101.24 106.23 -21.58
C LEU A 236 102.68 105.98 -22.06
N SER A 237 103.05 104.76 -22.42
CA SER A 237 104.40 104.42 -22.92
C SER A 237 104.72 105.07 -24.27
N ASN A 238 103.73 105.28 -25.14
CA ASN A 238 103.91 105.99 -26.41
C ASN A 238 104.01 107.51 -26.20
N LEU A 239 103.33 108.06 -25.19
CA LEU A 239 103.47 109.46 -24.78
C LEU A 239 104.78 109.75 -24.03
N TYR A 240 105.40 108.74 -23.39
CA TYR A 240 106.71 108.88 -22.73
C TYR A 240 107.93 108.71 -23.66
N LYS A 241 107.74 108.54 -24.98
CA LYS A 241 108.84 108.44 -25.96
C LYS A 241 109.13 109.74 -26.74
N VAL A 242 108.36 110.81 -26.53
CA VAL A 242 108.63 112.15 -27.06
C VAL A 242 108.52 113.19 -25.94
N SER A 243 109.67 113.80 -25.65
CA SER A 243 109.90 114.96 -24.78
C SER A 243 110.17 114.69 -23.29
N LEU A 244 111.35 115.18 -22.90
CA LEU A 244 112.12 115.01 -21.68
C LEU A 244 112.23 116.39 -20.99
N LEU A 245 112.33 116.41 -19.65
CA LEU A 245 112.61 117.52 -18.70
C LEU A 245 111.42 118.42 -18.25
N ILE A 246 110.87 118.33 -17.01
CA ILE A 246 111.34 118.79 -15.64
C ILE A 246 111.17 120.33 -15.45
N PRO A 247 110.89 120.97 -14.26
CA PRO A 247 110.52 120.52 -12.88
C PRO A 247 109.41 121.35 -12.13
N LEU A 248 109.12 120.92 -10.89
CA LEU A 248 109.18 121.68 -9.59
C LEU A 248 107.85 121.86 -8.78
N GLN A 249 107.84 121.18 -7.59
CA GLN A 249 107.21 121.55 -6.28
C GLN A 249 105.66 121.66 -6.20
N LEU A 250 104.92 121.28 -5.13
CA LEU A 250 105.18 121.18 -3.68
C LEU A 250 103.92 120.57 -2.95
N TYR A 251 104.15 119.72 -1.92
CA TYR A 251 103.26 119.33 -0.77
C TYR A 251 101.95 118.54 -1.03
N CYS A 252 101.39 117.69 -0.15
CA CYS A 252 101.77 116.95 1.07
C CYS A 252 100.47 116.26 1.59
N LEU A 253 100.41 114.91 1.69
CA LEU A 253 99.68 114.04 2.67
C LEU A 253 98.16 114.26 2.97
N PRO A 254 97.43 113.33 3.66
CA PRO A 254 97.45 111.86 3.67
C PRO A 254 96.04 111.18 3.72
N ASP A 255 96.03 109.84 3.68
CA ASP A 255 95.13 108.87 4.35
C ASP A 255 93.59 108.91 4.16
N LEU A 256 92.99 107.87 3.58
CA LEU A 256 92.67 106.54 4.15
C LEU A 256 91.36 106.56 4.97
N ILE A 257 90.32 105.99 4.34
CA ILE A 257 89.21 105.20 4.90
C ILE A 257 88.42 105.85 6.05
N LEU A 258 87.14 106.14 5.77
CA LEU A 258 86.02 105.65 6.57
C LEU A 258 84.72 105.78 5.77
N ALA A 259 84.21 104.63 5.36
CA ALA A 259 82.85 104.45 4.87
C ALA A 259 81.83 104.86 5.95
N ASN A 260 80.61 105.10 5.46
CA ASN A 260 79.34 105.07 6.19
C ASN A 260 78.80 106.43 6.69
N LYS A 261 78.05 107.12 5.81
CA LYS A 261 77.04 108.11 6.21
C LYS A 261 76.02 108.55 5.14
N ALA A 262 75.82 107.78 4.07
CA ALA A 262 74.88 108.17 3.00
C ALA A 262 73.82 107.09 2.66
N ALA A 263 73.79 105.96 3.39
CA ALA A 263 72.85 104.86 3.13
C ALA A 263 71.80 104.66 4.24
N GLN A 264 71.66 105.60 5.18
CA GLN A 264 70.75 105.47 6.34
C GLN A 264 69.66 106.54 6.43
N GLU A 265 69.63 107.57 5.58
CA GLU A 265 68.59 108.63 5.67
C GLU A 265 67.39 108.43 4.73
N HIS A 266 67.49 107.66 3.64
CA HIS A 266 66.30 107.30 2.83
C HIS A 266 65.46 106.13 3.39
N LEU A 267 65.96 105.42 4.40
CA LEU A 267 65.22 104.36 5.09
C LEU A 267 64.19 104.93 6.08
N ALA A 268 64.40 106.16 6.57
CA ALA A 268 63.47 106.83 7.50
C ALA A 268 62.22 107.41 6.79
N GLU A 269 62.36 107.93 5.56
CA GLU A 269 61.23 108.48 4.79
C GLU A 269 60.24 107.38 4.31
N VAL A 270 60.72 106.15 4.10
CA VAL A 270 59.88 105.02 3.65
C VAL A 270 59.08 104.40 4.79
N GLU A 271 59.58 104.43 6.03
CA GLU A 271 58.85 103.90 7.19
C GLU A 271 57.71 104.83 7.64
N GLU A 272 57.88 106.15 7.54
CA GLU A 272 56.86 107.14 7.94
C GLU A 272 55.67 107.16 6.96
N SER A 273 55.93 106.98 5.66
CA SER A 273 54.90 106.80 4.60
C SER A 273 54.07 105.52 4.79
N LYS A 274 54.70 104.43 5.23
CA LYS A 274 54.03 103.14 5.41
C LYS A 274 53.13 103.11 6.66
N ALA A 275 53.54 103.79 7.74
CA ALA A 275 52.76 103.89 8.97
C ALA A 275 51.49 104.73 8.82
N ALA A 276 51.52 105.80 8.00
CA ALA A 276 50.34 106.59 7.67
C ALA A 276 49.30 105.78 6.86
N MET A 277 49.74 104.99 5.88
CA MET A 277 48.88 104.15 5.04
C MET A 277 48.20 103.03 5.84
N GLU A 278 48.91 102.41 6.80
CA GLU A 278 48.32 101.37 7.66
C GLU A 278 47.22 101.90 8.59
N LYS A 279 47.34 103.14 9.07
CA LYS A 279 46.34 103.75 9.95
C LYS A 279 45.04 104.05 9.19
N GLU A 280 45.13 104.53 7.95
CA GLU A 280 43.98 104.79 7.09
C GLU A 280 43.23 103.49 6.71
N LEU A 281 43.97 102.41 6.46
CA LEU A 281 43.39 101.09 6.15
C LEU A 281 42.66 100.49 7.37
N ARG A 282 43.20 100.64 8.59
CA ARG A 282 42.54 100.18 9.82
C ARG A 282 41.25 100.94 10.10
N GLU A 283 41.21 102.25 9.83
CA GLU A 283 39.97 103.04 9.97
C GLU A 283 38.91 102.69 8.92
N LYS A 284 39.32 102.33 7.69
CA LYS A 284 38.40 101.82 6.65
C LYS A 284 37.81 100.46 7.02
N ILE A 285 38.61 99.56 7.58
CA ILE A 285 38.14 98.23 8.02
C ILE A 285 37.11 98.39 9.15
N SER A 286 37.37 99.25 10.15
CA SER A 286 36.43 99.48 11.25
C SER A 286 35.09 100.09 10.80
N LYS A 287 35.10 100.93 9.76
CA LYS A 287 33.85 101.47 9.17
C LYS A 287 33.06 100.40 8.42
N LEU A 288 33.75 99.54 7.64
CA LEU A 288 33.12 98.44 6.91
C LEU A 288 32.53 97.37 7.85
N GLU A 289 33.19 97.09 8.98
CA GLU A 289 32.67 96.16 10.00
C GLU A 289 31.36 96.69 10.64
N LYS A 290 31.28 97.99 10.93
CA LYS A 290 30.05 98.64 11.43
C LYS A 290 28.91 98.65 10.40
N GLU A 291 29.22 98.78 9.12
CA GLU A 291 28.23 98.69 8.05
C GLU A 291 27.71 97.26 7.87
N LEU A 292 28.56 96.25 8.07
CA LEU A 292 28.17 94.84 8.00
C LEU A 292 27.21 94.45 9.14
N GLU A 293 27.43 94.96 10.34
CA GLU A 293 26.56 94.72 11.50
C GLU A 293 25.17 95.38 11.30
N ASN A 294 25.13 96.62 10.80
CA ASN A 294 23.87 97.28 10.43
C ASN A 294 23.11 96.56 9.30
N ALA A 295 23.81 95.97 8.32
CA ALA A 295 23.19 95.20 7.26
C ALA A 295 22.60 93.87 7.76
N ASN A 296 23.26 93.21 8.72
CA ASN A 296 22.75 92.00 9.36
C ASN A 296 21.51 92.26 10.21
N ASP A 297 21.46 93.40 10.92
CA ASP A 297 20.28 93.79 11.70
C ASP A 297 19.07 94.09 10.79
N LEU A 298 19.27 94.74 9.64
CA LEU A 298 18.21 94.98 8.65
C LEU A 298 17.71 93.70 7.95
N LEU A 299 18.58 92.72 7.72
CA LEU A 299 18.19 91.40 7.20
C LEU A 299 17.37 90.60 8.22
N SER A 300 17.69 90.70 9.50
CA SER A 300 16.92 90.04 10.57
C SER A 300 15.51 90.65 10.73
N ALA A 301 15.38 91.97 10.58
CA ALA A 301 14.11 92.69 10.64
C ALA A 301 13.23 92.42 9.40
N THR A 302 13.82 92.20 8.23
CA THR A 302 13.11 91.91 6.97
C THR A 302 12.50 90.50 6.96
N LYS A 303 13.12 89.52 7.64
CA LYS A 303 12.55 88.15 7.77
C LYS A 303 11.22 88.09 8.54
N ARG A 304 10.85 89.12 9.31
CA ARG A 304 9.57 89.16 10.08
C ARG A 304 8.39 89.83 9.37
N LYS A 305 8.55 90.40 8.17
CA LYS A 305 7.48 91.17 7.51
C LYS A 305 7.18 90.81 6.04
N GLY A 306 7.65 89.66 5.54
CA GLY A 306 7.22 89.12 4.24
C GLY A 306 6.50 87.80 4.43
N ALA A 307 5.20 87.75 4.13
CA ALA A 307 4.39 86.54 4.20
C ALA A 307 4.94 85.43 3.30
N ILE A 308 5.45 84.36 3.89
CA ILE A 308 5.68 83.08 3.24
C ILE A 308 5.17 82.02 4.23
N LEU A 309 4.08 81.34 3.86
CA LEU A 309 3.52 80.22 4.61
C LEU A 309 4.60 79.16 4.82
N SER A 310 4.65 78.56 6.01
CA SER A 310 5.69 77.58 6.34
C SER A 310 5.44 76.25 5.61
N GLU A 311 6.52 75.53 5.28
CA GLU A 311 6.53 74.24 4.56
C GLU A 311 5.63 73.17 5.24
N GLU A 312 5.44 73.31 6.55
CA GLU A 312 4.62 72.43 7.41
C GLU A 312 3.11 72.65 7.24
N GLU A 313 2.68 73.90 6.99
CA GLU A 313 1.26 74.25 6.81
C GLU A 313 0.74 73.89 5.41
N LEU A 314 1.59 73.92 4.38
CA LEU A 314 1.23 73.49 3.01
C LEU A 314 1.16 71.96 2.88
N ALA A 315 1.98 71.23 3.64
CA ALA A 315 1.99 69.77 3.64
C ALA A 315 0.73 69.14 4.25
N ALA A 316 0.06 69.87 5.17
CA ALA A 316 -1.15 69.43 5.84
C ALA A 316 -2.43 69.52 4.96
N MET A 317 -2.41 70.30 3.87
CA MET A 317 -3.60 70.59 3.06
C MET A 317 -3.91 69.52 2.01
N SER A 318 -2.88 68.85 1.46
CA SER A 318 -3.04 67.72 0.54
C SER A 318 -1.68 67.05 0.29
N PRO A 319 -1.60 65.71 0.18
CA PRO A 319 -0.37 65.00 -0.16
C PRO A 319 0.29 65.49 -1.47
N THR A 320 -0.52 65.90 -2.45
CA THR A 320 -0.05 66.47 -3.71
C THR A 320 0.56 67.86 -3.52
N ALA A 321 -0.02 68.68 -2.64
CA ALA A 321 0.51 70.00 -2.31
C ALA A 321 1.84 69.88 -1.52
N ALA A 322 1.96 68.89 -0.64
CA ALA A 322 3.18 68.57 0.09
C ALA A 322 4.35 68.17 -0.83
N ALA A 323 4.07 67.35 -1.85
CA ALA A 323 5.06 66.93 -2.83
C ALA A 323 5.55 68.10 -3.70
N VAL A 324 4.64 68.97 -4.13
CA VAL A 324 4.97 70.17 -4.91
C VAL A 324 5.74 71.20 -4.08
N ALA A 325 5.38 71.39 -2.81
CA ALA A 325 6.08 72.31 -1.89
C ALA A 325 7.54 71.90 -1.63
N LYS A 326 7.85 70.59 -1.56
CA LYS A 326 9.23 70.09 -1.43
C LYS A 326 10.11 70.38 -2.65
N VAL A 327 9.52 70.50 -3.83
CA VAL A 327 10.25 70.69 -5.10
C VAL A 327 10.41 72.18 -5.44
N VAL A 328 9.44 73.02 -5.08
CA VAL A 328 9.42 74.44 -5.46
C VAL A 328 9.83 75.33 -4.28
N LYS A 329 11.08 75.79 -4.29
CA LYS A 329 11.60 76.75 -3.29
C LYS A 329 11.28 78.21 -3.67
N PRO A 330 10.99 79.11 -2.71
CA PRO A 330 10.78 80.53 -3.01
C PRO A 330 12.05 81.15 -3.60
N GLY A 331 11.97 81.67 -4.85
CA GLY A 331 13.09 82.31 -5.55
C GLY A 331 13.64 81.57 -6.77
N MET A 332 13.11 80.40 -7.12
CA MET A 332 13.47 79.68 -8.35
C MET A 332 13.15 80.50 -9.61
N LYS A 333 14.08 80.54 -10.56
CA LYS A 333 13.85 81.18 -11.88
C LYS A 333 12.90 80.33 -12.71
N LEU A 334 12.14 80.94 -13.62
CA LEU A 334 11.16 80.24 -14.48
C LEU A 334 11.76 79.04 -15.23
N THR A 335 13.03 79.15 -15.65
CA THR A 335 13.79 78.06 -16.29
C THR A 335 14.09 76.89 -15.35
N GLU A 336 14.34 77.15 -14.07
CA GLU A 336 14.58 76.12 -13.06
C GLU A 336 13.27 75.39 -12.71
N LEU A 337 12.16 76.12 -12.68
CA LEU A 337 10.82 75.58 -12.46
C LEU A 337 10.37 74.71 -13.65
N TYR A 338 10.69 75.11 -14.88
CA TYR A 338 10.48 74.30 -16.08
C TYR A 338 11.35 73.03 -16.06
N ASN A 339 12.62 73.12 -15.69
CA ASN A 339 13.49 71.94 -15.56
C ASN A 339 12.97 70.96 -14.51
N ALA A 340 12.56 71.43 -13.33
CA ALA A 340 11.96 70.58 -12.30
C ALA A 340 10.62 69.96 -12.75
N TYR A 341 9.82 70.68 -13.55
CA TYR A 341 8.60 70.14 -14.15
C TYR A 341 8.90 69.03 -15.17
N VAL A 342 9.88 69.22 -16.06
CA VAL A 342 10.29 68.18 -17.02
C VAL A 342 10.85 66.96 -16.28
N GLU A 343 11.70 67.18 -15.27
CA GLU A 343 12.29 66.09 -14.47
C GLU A 343 11.22 65.29 -13.69
N THR A 344 10.22 65.95 -13.10
CA THR A 344 9.10 65.27 -12.43
C THR A 344 8.16 64.58 -13.43
N GLN A 345 8.00 65.14 -14.64
CA GLN A 345 7.26 64.49 -15.73
C GLN A 345 7.97 63.22 -16.22
N ASP A 346 9.29 63.25 -16.34
CA ASP A 346 10.12 62.08 -16.69
C ASP A 346 10.05 61.02 -15.58
N GLN A 347 10.15 61.40 -14.30
CA GLN A 347 9.98 60.49 -13.17
C GLN A 347 8.59 59.84 -13.16
N LEU A 348 7.52 60.62 -13.39
CA LEU A 348 6.15 60.09 -13.52
C LEU A 348 6.03 59.13 -14.71
N HIS A 349 6.72 59.39 -15.81
CA HIS A 349 6.74 58.50 -16.97
C HIS A 349 7.43 57.17 -16.63
N MET A 350 8.58 57.22 -15.95
CA MET A 350 9.30 56.04 -15.47
C MET A 350 8.45 55.22 -14.49
N GLU A 351 7.80 55.87 -13.52
CA GLU A 351 6.86 55.23 -12.58
C GLU A 351 5.65 54.59 -13.29
N LYS A 352 5.13 55.22 -14.35
CA LYS A 352 4.06 54.62 -15.17
C LYS A 352 4.54 53.40 -15.95
N LEU A 353 5.77 53.41 -16.44
CA LEU A 353 6.38 52.25 -17.09
C LEU A 353 6.61 51.11 -16.09
N GLU A 354 7.05 51.44 -14.88
CA GLU A 354 7.26 50.48 -13.80
C GLU A 354 5.95 49.87 -13.32
N ASN A 355 4.90 50.69 -13.11
CA ASN A 355 3.54 50.20 -12.84
C ASN A 355 3.02 49.27 -13.93
N LYS A 356 3.23 49.60 -15.21
CA LYS A 356 2.87 48.71 -16.33
C LYS A 356 3.64 47.39 -16.28
N ARG A 357 4.92 47.43 -15.90
CA ARG A 357 5.76 46.23 -15.76
C ARG A 357 5.26 45.35 -14.60
N ILE A 358 4.98 45.95 -13.45
CA ILE A 358 4.46 45.25 -12.27
C ILE A 358 3.09 44.65 -12.55
N ASN A 359 2.18 45.39 -13.19
CA ASN A 359 0.86 44.87 -13.55
C ASN A 359 0.97 43.67 -14.50
N LYS A 360 1.90 43.68 -15.47
CA LYS A 360 2.15 42.50 -16.31
C LYS A 360 2.60 41.29 -15.50
N TYR A 361 3.52 41.47 -14.55
CA TYR A 361 3.94 40.37 -13.67
C TYR A 361 2.79 39.88 -12.78
N LEU A 362 1.93 40.78 -12.31
CA LEU A 362 0.75 40.40 -11.54
C LEU A 362 -0.22 39.57 -12.39
N ASP A 363 -0.48 39.99 -13.63
CA ASP A 363 -1.32 39.28 -14.58
C ASP A 363 -0.74 37.89 -14.91
N GLU A 364 0.57 37.78 -15.09
CA GLU A 364 1.27 36.50 -15.30
C GLU A 364 1.10 35.56 -14.09
N ILE A 365 1.25 36.08 -12.87
CA ILE A 365 1.03 35.30 -11.63
C ILE A 365 -0.42 34.84 -11.54
N VAL A 366 -1.39 35.72 -11.85
CA VAL A 366 -2.81 35.36 -11.84
C VAL A 366 -3.10 34.25 -12.86
N GLN A 367 -2.59 34.36 -14.08
CA GLN A 367 -2.74 33.33 -15.11
C GLN A 367 -2.12 32.00 -14.69
N GLU A 368 -0.94 32.00 -14.06
CA GLU A 368 -0.33 30.78 -13.53
C GLU A 368 -1.18 30.13 -12.43
N VAL A 369 -1.73 30.93 -11.51
CA VAL A 369 -2.60 30.45 -10.44
C VAL A 369 -3.90 29.89 -11.02
N GLU A 370 -4.52 30.59 -11.97
CA GLU A 370 -5.72 30.13 -12.68
C GLU A 370 -5.48 28.84 -13.46
N ALA A 371 -4.31 28.69 -14.09
CA ALA A 371 -3.93 27.46 -14.80
C ALA A 371 -3.70 26.28 -13.83
N LYS A 372 -3.14 26.52 -12.64
CA LYS A 372 -2.88 25.47 -11.63
C LYS A 372 -4.11 25.09 -10.81
N ALA A 373 -5.06 26.01 -10.63
CA ALA A 373 -6.30 25.77 -9.87
C ALA A 373 -7.09 24.51 -10.31
N PRO A 374 -7.39 24.29 -11.61
CA PRO A 374 -8.13 23.10 -12.04
C PRO A 374 -7.34 21.80 -11.84
N ILE A 375 -6.00 21.85 -11.97
CA ILE A 375 -5.12 20.70 -11.76
C ILE A 375 -5.19 20.26 -10.29
N LEU A 376 -5.05 21.21 -9.36
CA LEU A 376 -5.16 20.95 -7.93
C LEU A 376 -6.56 20.45 -7.53
N LYS A 377 -7.61 20.99 -8.15
CA LYS A 377 -8.99 20.50 -7.95
C LYS A 377 -9.14 19.05 -8.40
N ARG A 378 -8.65 18.73 -9.60
CA ARG A 378 -8.68 17.36 -10.14
C ARG A 378 -7.90 16.39 -9.26
N GLN A 379 -6.71 16.77 -8.81
CA GLN A 379 -5.91 15.97 -7.88
C GLN A 379 -6.68 15.71 -6.58
N ARG A 380 -7.31 16.74 -5.98
CA ARG A 380 -8.13 16.56 -4.76
C ARG A 380 -9.29 15.59 -4.98
N GLU A 381 -10.00 15.71 -6.09
CA GLU A 381 -11.10 14.79 -6.42
C GLU A 381 -10.60 13.35 -6.64
N GLU A 382 -9.47 13.17 -7.32
CA GLU A 382 -8.86 11.85 -7.52
C GLU A 382 -8.36 11.25 -6.20
N PHE A 383 -7.76 12.04 -5.32
CA PHE A 383 -7.39 11.61 -3.97
C PHE A 383 -8.62 11.22 -3.14
N GLU A 384 -9.71 11.98 -3.22
CA GLU A 384 -10.94 11.65 -2.50
C GLU A 384 -11.59 10.35 -3.05
N ARG A 385 -11.60 10.17 -4.38
CA ARG A 385 -12.05 8.91 -5.00
C ARG A 385 -11.19 7.72 -4.56
N SER A 386 -9.87 7.89 -4.55
CA SER A 386 -8.93 6.86 -4.09
C SER A 386 -9.14 6.53 -2.61
N GLN A 387 -9.29 7.54 -1.75
CA GLN A 387 -9.56 7.35 -0.33
C GLN A 387 -10.88 6.58 -0.09
N LYS A 388 -11.95 6.91 -0.82
CA LYS A 388 -13.22 6.17 -0.77
C LYS A 388 -13.06 4.72 -1.25
N ALA A 389 -12.27 4.48 -2.29
CA ALA A 389 -11.99 3.14 -2.79
C ALA A 389 -11.21 2.30 -1.76
N VAL A 390 -10.18 2.88 -1.15
CA VAL A 390 -9.39 2.22 -0.08
C VAL A 390 -10.27 1.90 1.12
N ALA A 391 -11.13 2.82 1.56
CA ALA A 391 -12.08 2.57 2.65
C ALA A 391 -13.05 1.42 2.31
N SER A 392 -13.60 1.40 1.08
CA SER A 392 -14.48 0.33 0.60
C SER A 392 -13.78 -1.04 0.56
N LEU A 393 -12.55 -1.08 0.05
CA LEU A 393 -11.75 -2.31 0.01
C LEU A 393 -11.37 -2.79 1.42
N SER A 394 -11.04 -1.88 2.33
CA SER A 394 -10.73 -2.21 3.72
C SER A 394 -11.93 -2.80 4.44
N ALA A 395 -13.13 -2.24 4.23
CA ALA A 395 -14.37 -2.79 4.77
C ALA A 395 -14.68 -4.20 4.22
N LYS A 396 -14.47 -4.42 2.92
CA LYS A 396 -14.60 -5.74 2.30
C LYS A 396 -13.60 -6.75 2.86
N LEU A 397 -12.36 -6.33 3.11
CA LEU A 397 -11.33 -7.16 3.71
C LEU A 397 -11.72 -7.56 5.13
N GLU A 398 -12.18 -6.61 5.95
CA GLU A 398 -12.63 -6.88 7.32
C GLU A 398 -13.83 -7.84 7.34
N GLN A 399 -14.78 -7.68 6.43
CA GLN A 399 -15.92 -8.60 6.28
C GLN A 399 -15.45 -10.01 5.89
N ALA A 400 -14.53 -10.13 4.93
CA ALA A 400 -13.97 -11.41 4.53
C ALA A 400 -13.20 -12.08 5.69
N MET A 401 -12.44 -11.31 6.46
CA MET A 401 -11.74 -11.82 7.64
C MET A 401 -12.72 -12.34 8.69
N LYS A 402 -13.81 -11.61 8.99
CA LYS A 402 -14.85 -12.07 9.92
C LYS A 402 -15.52 -13.36 9.45
N GLU A 403 -15.78 -13.48 8.16
CA GLU A 403 -16.37 -14.69 7.58
C GLU A 403 -15.42 -15.89 7.65
N ILE A 404 -14.11 -15.67 7.41
CA ILE A 404 -13.10 -16.72 7.57
C ILE A 404 -13.08 -17.22 9.02
N HIS A 405 -13.05 -16.33 10.01
CA HIS A 405 -13.09 -16.74 11.42
C HIS A 405 -14.38 -17.50 11.76
N ARG A 406 -15.54 -17.03 11.28
CA ARG A 406 -16.82 -17.73 11.48
C ARG A 406 -16.81 -19.13 10.87
N LEU A 407 -16.24 -19.29 9.68
CA LEU A 407 -16.12 -20.59 9.01
C LEU A 407 -15.11 -21.50 9.74
N GLN A 408 -14.01 -20.96 10.24
CA GLN A 408 -13.05 -21.70 11.07
C GLN A 408 -13.70 -22.21 12.36
N ASP A 409 -14.42 -21.35 13.09
CA ASP A 409 -15.15 -21.75 14.29
C ASP A 409 -16.18 -22.85 14.00
N SER A 410 -16.92 -22.72 12.89
CA SER A 410 -17.88 -23.73 12.45
C SER A 410 -17.21 -25.05 12.06
N ALA A 411 -16.05 -24.99 11.40
CA ALA A 411 -15.28 -26.18 11.02
C ALA A 411 -14.73 -26.89 12.27
N ASP A 412 -14.22 -26.14 13.23
CA ASP A 412 -13.72 -26.67 14.50
C ASP A 412 -14.84 -27.32 15.32
N GLN A 413 -16.02 -26.70 15.37
CA GLN A 413 -17.20 -27.29 16.01
C GLN A 413 -17.65 -28.57 15.29
N ALA A 414 -17.72 -28.55 13.96
CA ALA A 414 -18.07 -29.73 13.18
C ALA A 414 -17.05 -30.87 13.39
N ASN A 415 -15.77 -30.55 13.46
CA ASN A 415 -14.70 -31.53 13.70
C ASN A 415 -14.78 -32.12 15.13
N LYS A 416 -15.11 -31.30 16.13
CA LYS A 416 -15.39 -31.77 17.50
C LYS A 416 -16.60 -32.72 17.52
N HIS A 417 -17.66 -32.41 16.80
CA HIS A 417 -18.82 -33.29 16.68
C HIS A 417 -18.49 -34.58 15.93
N ALA A 418 -17.76 -34.50 14.82
CA ALA A 418 -17.34 -35.66 14.04
C ALA A 418 -16.48 -36.61 14.89
N SER A 419 -15.45 -36.10 15.56
CA SER A 419 -14.60 -36.92 16.44
C SER A 419 -15.37 -37.51 17.63
N PHE A 420 -16.37 -36.80 18.17
CA PHE A 420 -17.26 -37.35 19.19
C PHE A 420 -18.10 -38.52 18.64
N PHE A 421 -18.77 -38.32 17.50
CA PHE A 421 -19.61 -39.36 16.91
C PHE A 421 -18.80 -40.55 16.38
N GLU A 422 -17.57 -40.34 15.90
CA GLU A 422 -16.67 -41.41 15.50
C GLU A 422 -16.31 -42.31 16.68
N ARG A 423 -15.94 -41.71 17.83
CA ARG A 423 -15.70 -42.46 19.08
C ARG A 423 -16.95 -43.21 19.55
N GLU A 424 -18.12 -42.58 19.43
CA GLU A 424 -19.39 -43.22 19.78
C GLU A 424 -19.72 -44.39 18.86
N SER A 425 -19.51 -44.23 17.54
CA SER A 425 -19.72 -45.28 16.54
C SER A 425 -18.80 -46.47 16.83
N GLN A 426 -17.51 -46.23 17.04
CA GLN A 426 -16.55 -47.29 17.40
C GLN A 426 -16.98 -48.01 18.68
N ARG A 427 -17.43 -47.28 19.71
CA ARG A 427 -17.94 -47.86 20.96
C ARG A 427 -19.18 -48.73 20.74
N LEU A 428 -20.12 -48.27 19.92
CA LEU A 428 -21.33 -49.01 19.58
C LEU A 428 -21.02 -50.25 18.74
N GLU A 429 -20.11 -50.17 17.77
CA GLU A 429 -19.65 -51.30 16.97
C GLU A 429 -19.04 -52.40 17.84
N VAL A 430 -18.18 -52.04 18.80
CA VAL A 430 -17.63 -53.00 19.76
C VAL A 430 -18.75 -53.66 20.57
N ARG A 431 -19.70 -52.88 21.11
CA ARG A 431 -20.85 -53.44 21.85
C ARG A 431 -21.69 -54.40 21.01
N VAL A 432 -21.93 -54.07 19.73
CA VAL A 432 -22.69 -54.92 18.82
C VAL A 432 -21.94 -56.21 18.53
N LYS A 433 -20.61 -56.16 18.30
CA LYS A 433 -19.78 -57.36 18.11
C LYS A 433 -19.82 -58.25 19.35
N ASP A 434 -19.64 -57.65 20.53
CA ASP A 434 -19.68 -58.34 21.83
C ASP A 434 -21.04 -59.03 22.07
N LEU A 435 -22.15 -58.32 21.85
CA LEU A 435 -23.50 -58.87 21.98
C LEU A 435 -23.77 -59.97 20.95
N SER A 436 -23.30 -59.80 19.71
CA SER A 436 -23.47 -60.81 18.67
C SER A 436 -22.72 -62.10 19.04
N GLN A 437 -21.50 -61.97 19.56
CA GLN A 437 -20.71 -63.11 20.05
C GLN A 437 -21.41 -63.81 21.22
N GLN A 438 -21.94 -63.06 22.18
CA GLN A 438 -22.75 -63.62 23.28
C GLN A 438 -23.94 -64.42 22.76
N ILE A 439 -24.70 -63.86 21.81
CA ILE A 439 -25.86 -64.52 21.22
C ILE A 439 -25.43 -65.81 20.50
N CYS A 440 -24.35 -65.77 19.72
CA CYS A 440 -23.81 -66.96 19.06
C CYS A 440 -23.46 -68.07 20.06
N VAL A 441 -22.71 -67.74 21.13
CA VAL A 441 -22.33 -68.72 22.16
C VAL A 441 -23.58 -69.30 22.83
N LEU A 442 -24.55 -68.46 23.21
CA LEU A 442 -25.79 -68.94 23.83
C LEU A 442 -26.63 -69.82 22.91
N LEU A 443 -26.71 -69.48 21.61
CA LEU A 443 -27.40 -70.31 20.62
C LEU A 443 -26.69 -71.65 20.40
N MET A 444 -25.36 -71.67 20.36
CA MET A 444 -24.58 -72.91 20.27
C MET A 444 -24.87 -73.82 21.46
N GLU A 445 -24.85 -73.29 22.68
CA GLU A 445 -25.13 -74.05 23.91
C GLU A 445 -26.58 -74.54 23.96
N LEU A 446 -27.56 -73.77 23.45
CA LEU A 446 -28.95 -74.22 23.33
C LEU A 446 -29.12 -75.37 22.33
N GLU A 447 -28.42 -75.34 21.20
CA GLU A 447 -28.45 -76.41 20.20
C GLU A 447 -27.74 -77.68 20.69
N GLU A 448 -26.60 -77.55 21.38
CA GLU A 448 -25.93 -78.65 22.06
C GLU A 448 -26.84 -79.30 23.12
N ALA A 449 -27.56 -78.49 23.93
CA ALA A 449 -28.52 -78.98 24.93
C ALA A 449 -29.74 -79.69 24.31
N ARG A 450 -30.10 -79.37 23.05
CA ARG A 450 -31.16 -80.05 22.28
C ARG A 450 -30.70 -81.37 21.65
N GLY A 451 -29.42 -81.71 21.76
CA GLY A 451 -28.84 -82.94 21.22
C GLY A 451 -28.34 -82.83 19.77
N ASN A 452 -28.28 -81.61 19.22
CA ASN A 452 -27.69 -81.36 17.91
C ASN A 452 -26.16 -81.22 18.06
N HIS A 453 -25.38 -81.85 17.18
CA HIS A 453 -23.92 -81.69 17.18
C HIS A 453 -23.54 -80.36 16.52
N VAL A 454 -23.08 -79.41 17.33
CA VAL A 454 -22.58 -78.12 16.87
C VAL A 454 -21.07 -78.22 16.73
N ILE A 455 -20.55 -77.91 15.53
CA ILE A 455 -19.11 -77.81 15.30
C ILE A 455 -18.64 -76.51 15.95
N ARG A 456 -17.89 -76.62 17.05
CA ARG A 456 -17.11 -75.50 17.57
C ARG A 456 -15.94 -75.28 16.63
N ASP A 457 -15.87 -74.13 15.97
CA ASP A 457 -14.62 -73.72 15.35
C ASP A 457 -13.58 -73.53 16.46
N GLU A 458 -12.82 -74.59 16.77
CA GLU A 458 -11.60 -74.55 17.58
C GLU A 458 -10.44 -73.82 16.86
N ALA A 459 -10.74 -73.04 15.82
CA ALA A 459 -9.78 -72.24 15.06
C ALA A 459 -9.36 -70.95 15.79
N VAL A 460 -9.85 -70.70 17.00
CA VAL A 460 -9.28 -69.66 17.89
C VAL A 460 -8.52 -70.36 19.00
N SER A 461 -7.45 -71.05 18.61
CA SER A 461 -6.38 -71.46 19.51
C SER A 461 -5.95 -70.24 20.32
N SER A 462 -5.81 -70.40 21.64
CA SER A 462 -5.39 -69.38 22.61
C SER A 462 -4.01 -68.76 22.32
N ALA A 463 -3.37 -69.11 21.20
CA ALA A 463 -2.07 -68.66 20.77
C ALA A 463 -2.08 -67.34 19.96
N ASP A 464 -3.21 -66.92 19.39
CA ASP A 464 -3.29 -65.75 18.49
C ASP A 464 -4.13 -64.58 19.06
N ILE A 465 -4.28 -64.47 20.39
CA ILE A 465 -4.97 -63.34 21.02
C ILE A 465 -3.98 -62.16 21.13
N SER A 466 -3.92 -61.33 20.09
CA SER A 466 -2.96 -60.22 19.98
C SER A 466 -3.45 -58.92 20.63
N SER A 467 -4.75 -58.80 20.93
CA SER A 467 -5.35 -57.56 21.45
C SER A 467 -6.08 -57.76 22.78
N SER A 468 -5.84 -56.88 23.74
CA SER A 468 -6.54 -56.84 25.04
C SER A 468 -8.07 -56.74 24.89
N SER A 469 -8.55 -56.11 23.82
CA SER A 469 -9.98 -56.04 23.48
C SER A 469 -10.57 -57.42 23.20
N GLU A 470 -9.81 -58.31 22.57
CA GLU A 470 -10.28 -59.65 22.19
C GLU A 470 -10.29 -60.61 23.38
N VAL A 471 -9.33 -60.44 24.30
CA VAL A 471 -9.35 -61.11 25.62
C VAL A 471 -10.62 -60.75 26.39
N ILE A 472 -11.00 -59.46 26.42
CA ILE A 472 -12.20 -58.97 27.12
C ILE A 472 -13.46 -59.59 26.50
N THR A 473 -13.61 -59.53 25.17
CA THR A 473 -14.78 -60.11 24.46
C THR A 473 -14.94 -61.62 24.71
N GLN A 474 -13.84 -62.37 24.74
CA GLN A 474 -13.90 -63.82 24.93
C GLN A 474 -14.09 -64.24 26.40
N HIS A 475 -13.41 -63.60 27.36
CA HIS A 475 -13.32 -64.10 28.74
C HIS A 475 -14.20 -63.36 29.76
N LEU A 476 -14.57 -62.11 29.48
CA LEU A 476 -15.34 -61.26 30.40
C LEU A 476 -16.76 -60.97 29.91
N VAL A 477 -17.01 -61.19 28.62
CA VAL A 477 -18.27 -60.81 27.96
C VAL A 477 -19.11 -62.03 27.54
N SER A 478 -18.48 -63.12 27.09
CA SER A 478 -19.19 -64.32 26.58
C SER A 478 -19.39 -65.37 27.67
N TYR A 479 -20.62 -65.85 27.90
CA TYR A 479 -20.96 -66.87 28.91
C TYR A 479 -21.83 -67.99 28.32
N ARG A 480 -21.72 -69.20 28.86
CA ARG A 480 -22.48 -70.38 28.42
C ARG A 480 -23.71 -70.67 29.28
N ASN A 481 -23.67 -70.28 30.56
CA ASN A 481 -24.74 -70.53 31.52
C ASN A 481 -24.80 -69.45 32.62
N ILE A 482 -25.84 -69.51 33.46
CA ILE A 482 -26.08 -68.52 34.54
C ILE A 482 -24.93 -68.50 35.57
N GLN A 483 -24.28 -69.64 35.82
CA GLN A 483 -23.17 -69.70 36.79
C GLN A 483 -21.92 -69.01 36.24
N GLU A 484 -21.59 -69.22 34.97
CA GLU A 484 -20.51 -68.51 34.29
C GLU A 484 -20.77 -67.00 34.21
N LEU A 485 -22.01 -66.60 33.91
CA LEU A 485 -22.41 -65.18 33.94
C LEU A 485 -22.22 -64.56 35.33
N GLN A 486 -22.57 -65.29 36.40
CA GLN A 486 -22.34 -64.81 37.77
C GLN A 486 -20.84 -64.68 38.08
N GLN A 487 -20.02 -65.64 37.68
CA GLN A 487 -18.56 -65.56 37.86
C GLN A 487 -17.95 -64.40 37.07
N GLN A 488 -18.38 -64.17 35.83
CA GLN A 488 -17.92 -63.05 35.00
C GLN A 488 -18.33 -61.71 35.59
N ASN A 489 -19.58 -61.55 36.05
CA ASN A 489 -20.02 -60.35 36.74
C ASN A 489 -19.20 -60.08 38.00
N GLN A 490 -18.85 -61.12 38.77
CA GLN A 490 -18.00 -60.96 39.95
C GLN A 490 -16.59 -60.47 39.57
N ARG A 491 -16.00 -61.02 38.49
CA ARG A 491 -14.70 -60.56 37.96
C ARG A 491 -14.77 -59.13 37.44
N LEU A 492 -15.81 -58.77 36.69
CA LEU A 492 -16.03 -57.41 36.18
C LEU A 492 -16.20 -56.39 37.31
N LEU A 493 -16.93 -56.73 38.38
CA LEU A 493 -17.10 -55.86 39.53
C LEU A 493 -15.79 -55.59 40.27
N VAL A 494 -14.92 -56.59 40.39
CA VAL A 494 -13.58 -56.41 40.97
C VAL A 494 -12.74 -55.49 40.09
N ALA A 495 -12.67 -55.78 38.78
CA ALA A 495 -11.92 -54.94 37.84
C ALA A 495 -12.43 -53.49 37.79
N LEU A 496 -13.75 -53.28 37.85
CA LEU A 496 -14.34 -51.93 37.89
C LEU A 496 -13.99 -51.17 39.17
N ARG A 497 -13.92 -51.85 40.32
CA ARG A 497 -13.49 -51.23 41.59
C ARG A 497 -12.01 -50.87 41.55
N GLU A 498 -11.16 -51.78 41.07
CA GLU A 498 -9.71 -51.53 40.92
C GLU A 498 -9.43 -50.38 39.94
N LEU A 499 -10.11 -50.34 38.79
CA LEU A 499 -10.02 -49.23 37.83
C LEU A 499 -10.55 -47.92 38.42
N GLY A 500 -11.61 -47.99 39.23
CA GLY A 500 -12.16 -46.84 39.95
C GLY A 500 -11.14 -46.25 40.95
N GLU A 501 -10.54 -47.10 41.77
CA GLU A 501 -9.50 -46.70 42.73
C GLU A 501 -8.24 -46.17 42.03
N ALA A 502 -7.83 -46.79 40.92
CA ALA A 502 -6.70 -46.33 40.12
C ALA A 502 -6.95 -44.95 39.51
N ARG A 503 -8.15 -44.73 38.96
CA ARG A 503 -8.55 -43.44 38.39
C ARG A 503 -8.69 -42.36 39.47
N GLU A 504 -9.24 -42.70 40.63
CA GLU A 504 -9.35 -41.76 41.75
C GLU A 504 -7.96 -41.33 42.26
N LYS A 505 -6.99 -42.26 42.32
CA LYS A 505 -5.59 -41.94 42.60
C LYS A 505 -4.98 -41.04 41.54
N GLU A 506 -5.22 -41.31 40.26
CA GLU A 506 -4.72 -40.47 39.14
C GLU A 506 -5.34 -39.06 39.16
N GLU A 507 -6.64 -38.94 39.46
CA GLU A 507 -7.33 -37.65 39.65
C GLU A 507 -6.78 -36.90 40.89
N GLN A 508 -6.45 -37.59 41.98
CA GLN A 508 -5.80 -36.99 43.16
C GLN A 508 -4.36 -36.53 42.86
N GLU A 509 -3.59 -37.31 42.10
CA GLU A 509 -2.22 -36.96 41.70
C GLU A 509 -2.19 -35.76 40.76
N THR A 510 -3.09 -35.71 39.77
CA THR A 510 -3.20 -34.60 38.80
C THR A 510 -3.75 -33.31 39.42
N THR A 511 -4.59 -33.41 40.46
CA THR A 511 -5.06 -32.25 41.23
C THR A 511 -4.04 -31.79 42.28
N SER A 512 -3.18 -32.67 42.79
CA SER A 512 -2.06 -32.30 43.69
C SER A 512 -0.85 -31.70 42.96
N SER A 513 -0.71 -31.97 41.65
CA SER A 513 0.39 -31.47 40.80
C SER A 513 0.06 -30.16 40.06
N LYS A 514 -1.14 -29.62 40.22
CA LYS A 514 -1.54 -28.27 39.77
C LYS A 514 -1.60 -27.33 40.97
#